data_AF-A0A7S0RQB7-F1
#
_entry.id   AF-A0A7S0RQB7-F1
#
_cell.length_a   1.000
_cell.length_b   1.000
_cell.length_c   1.000
_cell.angle_alpha   90.00
_cell.angle_beta   90.00
_cell.angle_gamma   90.00
#
_symmetry.space_group_name_H-M   'P 1'
#
loop_
_entity.id
_entity.type
_entity.pdbx_description
1 polymer ?
#
loop_
_entity_poly.entity_id
_entity_poly.type
_entity_poly.pdbx_seq_one_letter_code
_entity_poly.pdbx_strand_id
1 'polypeptide(L)'
;VFYHNEMYFLLTSGCTGWKPNQAEVFVAESMLGPWNSLGDPTRGGSKDLRESTFESQASFVLPLPGMPGRMIMLADRWNEHNLSDSRYVWLPVWVQETKFSAFTAAMSKREKMLWTSVVVGWFDSWNIPMLNRFPGII
;
A
#
# COMPACT_ATOMS: atom_id res chain seq x y z
N VAL A 1 -5.68 4.26 7.21
CA VAL A 1 -5.39 3.43 8.40
C VAL A 1 -6.28 2.19 8.37
N PHE A 2 -5.78 1.03 8.78
CA PHE A 2 -6.57 -0.18 9.01
C PHE A 2 -6.12 -0.86 10.31
N TYR A 3 -6.94 -1.80 10.82
CA TYR A 3 -6.66 -2.53 12.05
C TYR A 3 -6.58 -4.03 11.77
N HIS A 4 -5.56 -4.70 12.29
CA HIS A 4 -5.37 -6.14 12.16
C HIS A 4 -4.56 -6.69 13.33
N ASN A 5 -4.97 -7.83 13.88
CA ASN A 5 -4.27 -8.54 14.97
C ASN A 5 -3.79 -7.63 16.11
N GLU A 6 -4.71 -6.82 16.61
CA GLU A 6 -4.52 -5.88 17.72
C GLU A 6 -3.64 -4.66 17.43
N MET A 7 -3.25 -4.45 16.18
CA MET A 7 -2.35 -3.39 15.74
C MET A 7 -3.02 -2.48 14.71
N TYR A 8 -2.70 -1.20 14.77
CA TYR A 8 -3.06 -0.21 13.75
C TYR A 8 -1.94 -0.10 12.73
N PHE A 9 -2.33 -0.01 11.46
CA PHE A 9 -1.43 0.18 10.34
C PHE A 9 -1.84 1.40 9.54
N LEU A 10 -0.87 2.25 9.22
CA LEU A 10 -1.03 3.44 8.41
C LEU A 10 -0.23 3.25 7.12
N LEU A 11 -0.92 3.12 6.00
CA LEU A 11 -0.31 3.18 4.68
C LEU A 11 -0.41 4.62 4.17
N THR A 12 0.71 5.20 3.78
CA THR A 12 0.82 6.59 3.34
C THR A 12 1.74 6.72 2.13
N SER A 13 1.66 7.85 1.45
CA SER A 13 2.67 8.32 0.49
C SER A 13 3.48 9.47 1.10
N GLY A 14 4.61 9.80 0.49
CA GLY A 14 5.33 11.05 0.73
C GLY A 14 4.62 12.28 0.15
N CYS A 15 5.19 13.46 0.41
CA CYS A 15 4.63 14.76 0.00
C CYS A 15 5.27 15.30 -1.30
N THR A 16 4.80 14.86 -2.46
CA THR A 16 5.33 15.29 -3.78
C THR A 16 4.29 15.95 -4.70
N GLY A 17 3.22 16.50 -4.11
CA GLY A 17 2.11 17.10 -4.86
C GLY A 17 1.36 16.04 -5.68
N TRP A 18 1.14 16.29 -6.98
CA TRP A 18 0.44 15.36 -7.87
C TRP A 18 1.30 14.19 -8.34
N LYS A 19 2.63 14.31 -8.28
CA LYS A 19 3.53 13.25 -8.70
C LYS A 19 3.44 12.07 -7.72
N PRO A 20 3.26 10.84 -8.19
CA PRO A 20 3.29 9.67 -7.33
C PRO A 20 4.69 9.45 -6.75
N ASN A 21 4.75 8.78 -5.61
CA ASN A 21 5.99 8.51 -4.89
C ASN A 21 5.90 7.18 -4.15
N GLN A 22 6.99 6.82 -3.48
CA GLN A 22 7.12 5.56 -2.76
C GLN A 22 6.19 5.57 -1.53
N ALA A 23 5.36 4.53 -1.43
CA ALA A 23 4.53 4.30 -0.26
C ALA A 23 5.36 3.86 0.95
N GLU A 24 4.84 4.16 2.13
CA GLU A 24 5.40 3.71 3.40
C GLU A 24 4.28 3.19 4.30
N VAL A 25 4.57 2.15 5.08
CA VAL A 25 3.66 1.65 6.11
C VAL A 25 4.23 1.93 7.48
N PHE A 26 3.37 2.41 8.37
CA PHE A 26 3.65 2.55 9.79
C PHE A 26 2.75 1.65 10.61
N VAL A 27 3.20 1.24 11.79
CA VAL A 27 2.46 0.38 12.72
C VAL A 27 2.48 0.95 14.14
N ALA A 28 1.36 0.81 14.86
CA ALA A 28 1.23 1.24 16.24
C ALA A 28 0.26 0.35 17.03
N GLU A 29 0.48 0.21 18.34
CA GLU A 29 -0.46 -0.49 19.23
C GLU A 29 -1.68 0.37 19.58
N SER A 30 -1.56 1.70 19.44
CA SER A 30 -2.58 2.69 19.69
C SER A 30 -2.63 3.68 18.54
N MET A 31 -3.83 4.18 18.20
CA MET A 31 -3.99 5.22 17.18
C MET A 31 -3.18 6.49 17.50
N LEU A 32 -2.99 6.78 18.79
CA LEU A 32 -2.21 7.93 19.25
C LEU A 32 -0.69 7.70 19.22
N GLY A 33 -0.26 6.51 18.78
CA GLY A 33 1.14 6.12 18.67
C GLY A 33 1.72 5.48 19.95
N PRO A 34 3.05 5.29 19.99
CA PRO A 34 4.02 5.68 18.96
C PRO A 34 3.86 4.87 17.67
N TRP A 35 4.04 5.55 16.52
CA TRP A 35 4.04 4.93 15.20
C TRP A 35 5.46 4.58 14.78
N ASN A 36 5.68 3.35 14.34
CA ASN A 36 6.98 2.85 13.86
C ASN A 36 6.89 2.54 12.38
N SER A 37 7.91 2.92 11.59
CA SER A 37 7.96 2.57 10.17
C SER A 37 8.24 1.08 9.97
N LEU A 38 7.51 0.47 9.04
CA LEU A 38 7.75 -0.85 8.44
C LEU A 38 8.38 -0.74 7.03
N GLY A 39 8.58 0.49 6.53
CA GLY A 39 9.18 0.76 5.22
C GLY A 39 8.25 0.55 4.03
N ASP A 40 8.86 0.31 2.87
CA ASP A 40 8.19 0.14 1.57
C ASP A 40 7.37 -1.17 1.50
N PRO A 41 6.04 -1.09 1.38
CA PRO A 41 5.20 -2.28 1.28
C PRO A 41 5.14 -2.86 -0.15
N THR A 42 5.63 -2.17 -1.17
CA THR A 42 5.38 -2.56 -2.57
C THR A 42 6.20 -3.78 -2.98
N ARG A 43 5.56 -4.74 -3.67
CA ARG A 43 6.21 -5.97 -4.17
C ARG A 43 5.73 -6.28 -5.58
N GLY A 44 6.61 -6.86 -6.41
CA GLY A 44 6.37 -7.09 -7.84
C GLY A 44 6.64 -5.86 -8.70
N GLY A 45 6.56 -6.00 -10.02
CA GLY A 45 6.86 -4.93 -10.97
C GLY A 45 8.31 -4.47 -10.97
N SER A 46 8.62 -3.49 -11.82
CA SER A 46 9.94 -2.87 -11.86
C SER A 46 10.21 -2.00 -10.63
N LYS A 47 11.47 -1.67 -10.39
CA LYS A 47 11.86 -0.76 -9.30
C LYS A 47 11.20 0.63 -9.47
N ASP A 48 11.20 1.18 -10.68
CA ASP A 48 10.62 2.50 -10.98
C ASP A 48 9.11 2.54 -10.71
N LEU A 49 8.40 1.45 -11.02
CA LEU A 49 6.98 1.35 -10.69
C LEU A 49 6.77 1.34 -9.17
N ARG A 50 7.61 0.61 -8.42
CA ARG A 50 7.51 0.58 -6.95
C ARG A 50 7.83 1.93 -6.30
N GLU A 51 8.83 2.65 -6.79
CA GLU A 51 9.20 3.99 -6.32
C GLU A 51 8.09 5.05 -6.56
N SER A 52 7.08 4.73 -7.37
CA SER A 52 5.91 5.56 -7.63
C SER A 52 4.61 4.89 -7.18
N THR A 53 4.67 3.83 -6.36
CA THR A 53 3.49 3.06 -5.94
C THR A 53 2.60 2.70 -7.13
N PHE A 54 3.22 2.20 -8.19
CA PHE A 54 2.61 1.80 -9.46
C PHE A 54 1.88 2.96 -10.16
N GLU A 55 2.54 4.13 -10.18
CA GLU A 55 2.02 5.39 -10.70
C GLU A 55 0.69 5.81 -10.05
N SER A 56 0.61 5.71 -8.72
CA SER A 56 -0.60 6.05 -7.96
C SER A 56 -0.27 6.59 -6.57
N GLN A 57 -1.25 7.27 -5.94
CA GLN A 57 -1.16 7.73 -4.57
C GLN A 57 -2.29 7.13 -3.75
N ALA A 58 -1.97 6.52 -2.60
CA ALA A 58 -2.96 5.86 -1.76
C ALA A 58 -3.96 6.85 -1.17
N SER A 59 -5.25 6.50 -1.21
CA SER A 59 -6.33 7.29 -0.61
C SER A 59 -7.10 6.53 0.47
N PHE A 60 -7.34 5.23 0.28
CA PHE A 60 -8.05 4.41 1.27
C PHE A 60 -7.60 2.95 1.24
N VAL A 61 -7.77 2.24 2.37
CA VAL A 61 -7.58 0.79 2.45
C VAL A 61 -8.89 0.17 2.87
N LEU A 62 -9.47 -0.65 1.99
CA LEU A 62 -10.74 -1.33 2.18
C LEU A 62 -10.49 -2.79 2.64
N PRO A 63 -10.76 -3.15 3.91
CA PRO A 63 -10.68 -4.53 4.36
C PRO A 63 -11.71 -5.42 3.66
N LEU A 64 -11.32 -6.63 3.27
CA LEU A 64 -12.23 -7.57 2.62
C LEU A 64 -13.00 -8.39 3.68
N PRO A 65 -14.35 -8.33 3.70
CA PRO A 65 -15.15 -9.13 4.61
C PRO A 65 -14.87 -10.63 4.46
N GLY A 66 -14.70 -11.33 5.58
CA GLY A 66 -14.43 -12.77 5.59
C GLY A 66 -13.01 -13.18 5.18
N MET A 67 -12.12 -12.22 4.89
CA MET A 67 -10.72 -12.49 4.54
C MET A 67 -9.76 -11.71 5.45
N PRO A 68 -9.52 -12.17 6.69
CA PRO A 68 -8.63 -11.49 7.63
C PRO A 68 -7.24 -11.24 7.04
N GLY A 69 -6.74 -10.01 7.20
CA GLY A 69 -5.43 -9.62 6.69
C GLY A 69 -5.36 -9.51 5.16
N ARG A 70 -6.50 -9.50 4.47
CA ARG A 70 -6.63 -9.19 3.04
C ARG A 70 -7.48 -7.93 2.84
N MET A 71 -6.98 -7.02 2.03
CA MET A 71 -7.57 -5.71 1.79
C MET A 71 -7.34 -5.28 0.35
N ILE A 72 -8.00 -4.19 -0.06
CA ILE A 72 -7.74 -3.48 -1.31
C ILE A 72 -7.28 -2.07 -0.96
N MET A 73 -6.09 -1.68 -1.42
CA MET A 73 -5.69 -0.28 -1.46
C MET A 73 -6.39 0.38 -2.64
N LEU A 74 -7.19 1.40 -2.33
CA LEU A 74 -7.71 2.34 -3.31
C LEU A 74 -6.69 3.47 -3.42
N ALA A 75 -6.27 3.73 -4.66
CA ALA A 75 -5.30 4.76 -4.97
C ALA A 75 -5.74 5.55 -6.20
N ASP A 76 -5.28 6.79 -6.27
CA ASP A 76 -5.58 7.72 -7.34
C ASP A 76 -4.35 7.89 -8.22
N ARG A 77 -4.54 7.71 -9.53
CA ARG A 77 -3.60 8.14 -10.56
C ARG A 77 -4.06 9.50 -11.06
N TRP A 78 -3.46 10.54 -10.49
CA TRP A 78 -3.80 11.92 -10.78
C TRP A 78 -3.39 12.33 -12.20
N ASN A 79 -4.31 12.97 -12.91
CA ASN A 79 -4.00 13.74 -14.11
C ASN A 79 -4.03 15.23 -13.75
N GLU A 80 -2.86 15.81 -13.46
CA GLU A 80 -2.75 17.20 -12.99
C GLU A 80 -3.29 18.25 -13.97
N HIS A 81 -3.35 17.92 -15.27
CA HIS A 81 -3.87 18.80 -16.30
C HIS A 81 -5.38 18.64 -16.53
N ASN A 82 -5.97 17.53 -16.07
CA ASN A 82 -7.39 17.27 -16.14
C ASN A 82 -7.82 16.33 -15.01
N LEU A 83 -8.08 16.89 -13.83
CA LEU A 83 -8.39 16.11 -12.63
C LEU A 83 -9.62 15.21 -12.80
N SER A 84 -10.61 15.64 -13.58
CA SER A 84 -11.80 14.84 -13.89
C SER A 84 -11.51 13.58 -14.69
N ASP A 85 -10.36 13.56 -15.39
CA ASP A 85 -9.86 12.43 -16.16
C ASP A 85 -8.80 11.63 -15.39
N SER A 86 -8.69 11.81 -14.07
CA SER A 86 -7.90 10.92 -13.21
C SER A 86 -8.48 9.50 -13.22
N ARG A 87 -7.68 8.52 -12.80
CA ARG A 87 -8.08 7.11 -12.77
C ARG A 87 -7.83 6.49 -11.42
N TYR A 88 -8.60 5.47 -11.10
CA TYR A 88 -8.39 4.66 -9.91
C TYR A 88 -7.43 3.52 -10.19
N VAL A 89 -6.58 3.23 -9.22
CA VAL A 89 -5.70 2.05 -9.18
C VAL A 89 -6.05 1.28 -7.92
N TRP A 90 -6.53 0.05 -8.07
CA TRP A 90 -6.94 -0.81 -6.97
C TRP A 90 -5.96 -1.96 -6.86
N LEU A 91 -5.24 -2.03 -5.73
CA LEU A 91 -4.18 -3.01 -5.53
C LEU A 91 -4.48 -3.87 -4.30
N PRO A 92 -4.22 -5.19 -4.36
CA PRO A 92 -4.38 -6.06 -3.22
C PRO A 92 -3.31 -5.74 -2.20
N VAL A 93 -3.78 -5.67 -0.96
CA VAL A 93 -2.94 -5.54 0.21
C VAL A 93 -3.11 -6.78 1.07
N TRP A 94 -2.01 -7.27 1.61
CA TRP A 94 -2.09 -8.28 2.65
C TRP A 94 -1.07 -8.09 3.74
N VAL A 95 -1.48 -8.49 4.95
CA VAL A 95 -0.56 -8.66 6.07
C VAL A 95 0.11 -10.02 5.90
N GLN A 96 1.44 -10.01 5.80
CA GLN A 96 2.26 -11.21 5.74
C GLN A 96 2.86 -11.43 7.12
N GLU A 97 2.32 -12.45 7.79
CA GLU A 97 2.89 -13.01 9.01
C GLU A 97 3.94 -14.06 8.64
N THR A 98 5.08 -14.03 9.33
CA THR A 98 6.14 -15.01 9.09
C THR A 98 5.67 -16.41 9.53
N LYS A 99 6.05 -17.46 8.78
CA LYS A 99 5.53 -18.85 8.89
C LYS A 99 5.65 -19.56 10.26
N PHE A 100 6.17 -18.93 11.30
CA PHE A 100 6.13 -19.43 12.68
C PHE A 100 4.77 -19.21 13.38
N SER A 101 3.68 -19.21 12.60
CA SER A 101 2.28 -18.97 12.99
C SER A 101 1.75 -19.86 14.12
N ALA A 102 2.40 -20.98 14.44
CA ALA A 102 2.01 -21.83 15.57
C ALA A 102 2.19 -21.14 16.95
N PHE A 103 2.91 -20.01 17.03
CA PHE A 103 3.15 -19.28 18.28
C PHE A 103 2.61 -17.83 18.28
N THR A 104 1.95 -17.36 17.22
CA THR A 104 1.54 -15.95 17.09
C THR A 104 0.55 -15.49 18.16
N ALA A 105 -0.30 -16.38 18.68
CA ALA A 105 -1.19 -16.07 19.79
C ALA A 105 -0.46 -15.79 21.12
N ALA A 106 0.73 -16.36 21.31
CA ALA A 106 1.54 -16.22 22.52
C ALA A 106 2.59 -15.10 22.43
N MET A 107 2.80 -14.53 21.25
CA MET A 107 3.75 -13.43 21.05
C MET A 107 3.27 -12.15 21.73
N SER A 108 4.20 -11.42 22.35
CA SER A 108 3.97 -10.05 22.77
C SER A 108 3.66 -9.16 21.56
N LYS A 109 2.97 -8.03 21.77
CA LYS A 109 2.69 -7.06 20.71
C LYS A 109 3.94 -6.56 19.99
N ARG A 110 5.05 -6.38 20.73
CA ARG A 110 6.36 -6.02 20.18
C ARG A 110 6.90 -7.09 19.23
N GLU A 111 6.81 -8.36 19.60
CA GLU A 111 7.24 -9.45 18.73
C GLU A 111 6.36 -9.53 17.48
N LYS A 112 5.03 -9.45 17.64
CA LYS A 112 4.10 -9.39 16.51
C LYS A 112 4.50 -8.27 15.55
N MET A 113 4.81 -7.08 16.06
CA MET A 113 5.27 -5.93 15.26
C MET A 113 6.53 -6.24 14.45
N LEU A 114 7.55 -6.86 15.06
CA LEU A 114 8.84 -7.18 14.41
C LEU A 114 8.71 -8.24 13.30
N TRP A 115 7.75 -9.15 13.42
CA TRP A 115 7.55 -10.26 12.49
C TRP A 115 6.44 -10.02 11.46
N THR A 116 5.81 -8.83 11.51
CA THR A 116 4.75 -8.44 10.58
C THR A 116 5.33 -7.62 9.44
N SER A 117 4.93 -7.97 8.22
CA SER A 117 5.11 -7.11 7.06
C SER A 117 3.77 -6.88 6.37
N VAL A 118 3.62 -5.72 5.74
CA VAL A 118 2.46 -5.40 4.90
C VAL A 118 2.94 -5.35 3.46
N VAL A 119 2.19 -5.99 2.57
CA VAL A 119 2.52 -6.04 1.15
C VAL A 119 1.43 -5.40 0.33
N VAL A 120 1.81 -4.49 -0.57
CA VAL A 120 1.02 -4.00 -1.70
C VAL A 120 1.52 -4.71 -2.94
N GLY A 121 0.71 -5.60 -3.49
CA GLY A 121 1.12 -6.49 -4.57
C GLY A 121 0.87 -5.94 -5.98
N TRP A 122 1.86 -6.09 -6.84
CA TRP A 122 1.73 -5.98 -8.29
C TRP A 122 2.04 -7.32 -8.95
N PHE A 123 1.31 -7.65 -10.00
CA PHE A 123 1.48 -8.89 -10.75
C PHE A 123 1.85 -8.56 -12.19
N ASP A 124 2.84 -9.24 -12.76
CA ASP A 124 3.36 -8.91 -14.11
C ASP A 124 2.33 -9.11 -15.24
N SER A 125 1.26 -9.88 -14.97
CA SER A 125 0.09 -9.97 -15.85
C SER A 125 -0.70 -8.66 -15.96
N TRP A 126 -0.49 -7.73 -15.03
CA TRP A 126 -1.12 -6.43 -15.03
C TRP A 126 -0.31 -5.49 -15.90
N ASN A 127 -0.96 -5.03 -16.97
CA ASN A 127 -0.44 -3.95 -17.76
C ASN A 127 -1.04 -2.66 -17.22
N ILE A 128 -0.19 -1.69 -16.93
CA ILE A 128 -0.63 -0.30 -16.93
C ILE A 128 -1.01 -0.02 -18.38
N PRO A 129 -2.28 0.31 -18.71
CA PRO A 129 -2.60 0.75 -20.05
C PRO A 129 -1.68 1.92 -20.33
N MET A 130 -0.74 1.73 -21.27
CA MET A 130 0.25 2.73 -21.61
C MET A 130 -0.49 4.05 -21.79
N LEU A 131 -0.06 5.06 -21.05
CA LEU A 131 -0.33 6.46 -21.38
C LEU A 131 -0.07 6.57 -22.88
N ASN A 132 -1.11 6.78 -23.69
CA ASN A 132 -0.93 7.50 -24.93
C ASN A 132 -0.25 8.80 -24.51
N ARG A 133 1.08 8.86 -24.58
CA ARG A 133 1.81 10.12 -24.62
C ARG A 133 1.12 10.89 -25.73
N PHE A 134 0.43 11.96 -25.36
CA PHE A 134 -0.40 12.80 -26.23
C PHE A 134 0.12 12.80 -27.68
N PRO A 135 -0.50 12.09 -28.62
CA PRO A 135 -0.14 12.21 -30.02
C PRO A 135 -0.78 13.51 -30.52
N GLY A 136 -0.10 14.65 -30.33
CA GLY A 136 -0.65 15.92 -30.82
C GLY A 136 -0.09 17.19 -30.19
N ILE A 137 1.24 17.35 -30.14
CA ILE A 137 1.86 18.67 -30.30
C ILE A 137 3.05 18.48 -31.23
N ILE A 138 2.83 18.75 -32.52
CA ILE A 138 3.82 19.15 -33.51
C ILE A 138 3.33 20.47 -34.09
#